data_AF-A0A350F191-F1
#
_entry.id   AF-A0A350F191-F1
#
_cell.length_a   1.000
_cell.length_b   1.000
_cell.length_c   1.000
_cell.angle_alpha   90.00
_cell.angle_beta   90.00
_cell.angle_gamma   90.00
#
_symmetry.space_group_name_H-M   'P 1'
#
loop_
_entity.id
_entity.type
_entity.pdbx_description
1 polymer ?
#
loop_
_entity_poly.entity_id
_entity_poly.type
_entity_poly.pdbx_seq_one_letter_code
_entity_poly.pdbx_strand_id
1 'polypeptide(L)'
;NREEELLGQGFDFAYQKTISDALLDAPHSAAEVVRQGEGWLAKGVHFLENHDERRVAALLEPDPHRAAATALLTLPGMRLLYDGQLEGETIRTPVHLGRRQEEPVNEAVKSIYDRLLQVLPQSAVGRGEARLIQAEAAWEENITHGSYLLVLWQAAPDDFDLAVINLAPHRSQCYARLKVANLATHDWQMVDRLGDERWDRNGEELQSRGLYLDTP
;
A
#
# COMPACT_ATOMS: atom_id res chain seq x y z
N ASN A 1 0.64 19.91 -15.08
CA ASN A 1 0.28 19.53 -13.71
C ASN A 1 0.26 20.77 -12.83
N ARG A 2 -0.92 21.09 -12.29
CA ARG A 2 -1.21 22.27 -11.44
C ARG A 2 -1.37 21.89 -9.96
N GLU A 3 -1.04 20.65 -9.59
CA GLU A 3 -1.25 20.07 -8.28
C GLU A 3 -0.48 20.86 -7.21
N GLU A 4 0.80 21.19 -7.48
CA GLU A 4 1.64 22.11 -6.67
C GLU A 4 1.00 23.47 -6.45
N GLU A 5 0.44 24.04 -7.51
CA GLU A 5 -0.24 25.34 -7.47
C GLU A 5 -1.53 25.26 -6.64
N LEU A 6 -2.35 24.22 -6.82
CA LEU A 6 -3.60 24.01 -6.08
C LEU A 6 -3.34 23.84 -4.57
N LEU A 7 -2.37 23.01 -4.18
CA LEU A 7 -2.01 22.88 -2.77
C LEU A 7 -1.48 24.21 -2.20
N GLY A 8 -0.71 24.97 -2.99
CA GLY A 8 -0.24 26.31 -2.63
C GLY A 8 -1.37 27.33 -2.44
N GLN A 9 -2.50 27.14 -3.12
CA GLN A 9 -3.70 27.98 -3.02
C GLN A 9 -4.64 27.58 -1.86
N GLY A 10 -4.27 26.56 -1.07
CA GLY A 10 -5.01 26.13 0.11
C GLY A 10 -5.97 24.96 -0.08
N PHE A 11 -5.88 24.23 -1.20
CA PHE A 11 -6.54 22.92 -1.32
C PHE A 11 -5.86 21.92 -0.38
N ASP A 12 -6.67 21.12 0.34
CA ASP A 12 -6.14 20.12 1.27
C ASP A 12 -5.46 18.95 0.56
N PHE A 13 -6.00 18.56 -0.60
CA PHE A 13 -5.52 17.44 -1.40
C PHE A 13 -5.50 17.74 -2.90
N ALA A 14 -4.62 17.05 -3.63
CA ALA A 14 -4.52 17.10 -5.09
C ALA A 14 -4.43 15.70 -5.70
N TYR A 15 -4.96 15.54 -6.91
CA TYR A 15 -4.95 14.26 -7.62
C TYR A 15 -3.53 13.78 -7.93
N GLN A 16 -3.23 12.51 -7.62
CA GLN A 16 -1.91 11.92 -7.86
C GLN A 16 -2.00 10.68 -8.74
N LYS A 17 -1.99 10.87 -10.06
CA LYS A 17 -2.06 9.76 -11.01
C LYS A 17 -0.75 8.96 -11.14
N THR A 18 0.40 9.62 -10.94
CA THR A 18 1.73 9.01 -11.13
C THR A 18 1.97 7.76 -10.30
N ILE A 19 1.45 7.72 -9.06
CA ILE A 19 1.60 6.54 -8.19
C ILE A 19 0.76 5.38 -8.70
N SER A 20 -0.50 5.67 -9.07
CA SER A 20 -1.41 4.69 -9.63
C SER A 20 -0.86 4.12 -10.93
N ASP A 21 -0.43 4.98 -11.85
CA ASP A 21 0.19 4.55 -13.11
C ASP A 21 1.42 3.67 -12.86
N ALA A 22 2.28 4.04 -11.89
CA ALA A 22 3.43 3.21 -11.53
C ALA A 22 3.01 1.84 -10.98
N LEU A 23 2.02 1.78 -10.08
CA LEU A 23 1.51 0.52 -9.53
C LEU A 23 0.89 -0.39 -10.60
N LEU A 24 0.30 0.18 -11.65
CA LEU A 24 -0.38 -0.58 -12.71
C LEU A 24 0.55 -0.97 -13.86
N ASP A 25 1.36 -0.03 -14.36
CA ASP A 25 2.13 -0.21 -15.59
C ASP A 25 3.58 -0.67 -15.32
N ALA A 26 4.15 -0.37 -14.14
CA ALA A 26 5.52 -0.71 -13.78
C ALA A 26 5.69 -1.05 -12.28
N PRO A 27 4.98 -2.07 -11.75
CA PRO A 27 4.89 -2.31 -10.31
C PRO A 27 6.26 -2.52 -9.64
N HIS A 28 7.21 -3.16 -10.32
CA HIS A 28 8.57 -3.40 -9.82
C HIS A 28 9.36 -2.12 -9.49
N SER A 29 9.04 -0.99 -10.12
CA SER A 29 9.68 0.33 -9.88
C SER A 29 8.77 1.30 -9.11
N ALA A 30 7.50 0.92 -8.87
CA ALA A 30 6.53 1.80 -8.22
C ALA A 30 6.92 2.16 -6.78
N ALA A 31 7.61 1.27 -6.07
CA ALA A 31 8.16 1.58 -4.75
C ALA A 31 9.11 2.80 -4.78
N GLU A 32 9.92 2.93 -5.83
CA GLU A 32 10.83 4.06 -6.00
C GLU A 32 10.09 5.34 -6.36
N VAL A 33 9.09 5.26 -7.24
CA VAL A 33 8.22 6.40 -7.57
C VAL A 33 7.51 6.94 -6.32
N VAL A 34 6.99 6.05 -5.48
CA VAL A 34 6.35 6.43 -4.21
C VAL A 34 7.34 7.12 -3.27
N ARG A 35 8.57 6.59 -3.13
CA ARG A 35 9.62 7.20 -2.28
C ARG A 35 10.01 8.59 -2.76
N GLN A 36 10.19 8.78 -4.07
CA GLN A 36 10.51 10.09 -4.64
C GLN A 36 9.40 11.12 -4.40
N GLY A 37 8.15 10.66 -4.27
CA GLY A 37 6.98 11.47 -3.96
C GLY A 37 6.64 11.62 -2.48
N GLU A 38 7.48 11.15 -1.54
CA GLU A 38 7.12 11.04 -0.09
C GLU A 38 6.53 12.33 0.49
N GLY A 39 7.15 13.48 0.20
CA GLY A 39 6.72 14.78 0.73
C GLY A 39 5.33 15.24 0.29
N TRP A 40 4.75 14.56 -0.70
CA TRP A 40 3.46 14.87 -1.30
C TRP A 40 2.39 13.83 -1.01
N LEU A 41 2.76 12.62 -0.57
CA LEU A 41 1.81 11.51 -0.38
C LEU A 41 0.65 11.88 0.53
N ALA A 42 0.93 12.49 1.68
CA ALA A 42 -0.08 12.87 2.66
C ALA A 42 -1.10 13.91 2.15
N LYS A 43 -0.78 14.62 1.07
CA LYS A 43 -1.67 15.58 0.39
C LYS A 43 -2.18 15.05 -0.96
N GLY A 44 -1.88 13.80 -1.29
CA GLY A 44 -2.33 13.14 -2.51
C GLY A 44 -3.74 12.56 -2.34
N VAL A 45 -4.50 12.58 -3.44
CA VAL A 45 -5.66 11.73 -3.67
C VAL A 45 -5.21 10.53 -4.50
N HIS A 46 -5.25 9.36 -3.88
CA HIS A 46 -4.81 8.08 -4.45
C HIS A 46 -6.04 7.23 -4.83
N PHE A 47 -6.07 6.71 -6.06
CA PHE A 47 -7.08 5.78 -6.56
C PHE A 47 -6.43 4.81 -7.56
N LEU A 48 -6.87 3.55 -7.65
CA LEU A 48 -6.40 2.64 -8.71
C LEU A 48 -7.17 2.82 -10.03
N GLU A 49 -8.44 3.21 -9.92
CA GLU A 49 -9.31 3.48 -11.06
C GLU A 49 -10.28 4.60 -10.72
N ASN A 50 -10.80 5.25 -11.76
CA ASN A 50 -11.90 6.20 -11.67
C ASN A 50 -12.74 6.10 -12.97
N HIS A 51 -13.70 6.99 -13.14
CA HIS A 51 -14.61 6.99 -14.29
C HIS A 51 -13.95 7.14 -15.68
N ASP A 52 -12.77 7.76 -15.76
CA ASP A 52 -12.02 7.96 -17.01
C ASP A 52 -10.95 6.88 -17.23
N GLU A 53 -10.51 6.19 -16.18
CA GLU A 53 -9.49 5.15 -16.25
C GLU A 53 -10.03 3.77 -16.66
N ARG A 54 -9.12 2.89 -17.05
CA ARG A 54 -9.42 1.46 -17.23
C ARG A 54 -9.75 0.84 -15.86
N ARG A 55 -10.65 -0.15 -15.84
CA ARG A 55 -10.93 -0.96 -14.65
C ARG A 55 -9.70 -1.77 -14.28
N VAL A 56 -9.26 -1.69 -13.02
CA VAL A 56 -8.05 -2.35 -12.52
C VAL A 56 -8.17 -3.87 -12.60
N ALA A 57 -9.37 -4.42 -12.36
CA ALA A 57 -9.65 -5.84 -12.48
C ALA A 57 -9.56 -6.37 -13.92
N ALA A 58 -9.57 -5.49 -14.93
CA ALA A 58 -9.30 -5.84 -16.32
C ALA A 58 -7.80 -5.76 -16.68
N LEU A 59 -6.96 -5.23 -15.78
CA LEU A 59 -5.53 -5.02 -16.00
C LEU A 59 -4.65 -6.00 -15.22
N LEU A 60 -5.06 -6.33 -14.00
CA LEU A 60 -4.25 -7.07 -13.06
C LEU A 60 -4.90 -8.41 -12.71
N GLU A 61 -4.08 -9.45 -12.68
CA GLU A 61 -4.40 -10.72 -12.04
C GLU A 61 -4.55 -10.54 -10.51
N PRO A 62 -5.17 -11.50 -9.79
CA PRO A 62 -5.49 -11.33 -8.37
C PRO A 62 -4.32 -10.96 -7.45
N ASP A 63 -3.12 -11.53 -7.67
CA ASP A 63 -1.94 -11.26 -6.85
C ASP A 63 -1.39 -9.83 -7.00
N PRO A 64 -1.06 -9.34 -8.21
CA PRO A 64 -0.66 -7.95 -8.39
C PRO A 64 -1.79 -6.96 -8.06
N HIS A 65 -3.07 -7.33 -8.25
CA HIS A 65 -4.21 -6.54 -7.79
C HIS A 65 -4.17 -6.38 -6.27
N ARG A 66 -3.99 -7.46 -5.51
CA ARG A 66 -3.85 -7.42 -4.04
C ARG A 66 -2.71 -6.51 -3.61
N ALA A 67 -1.56 -6.60 -4.26
CA ALA A 67 -0.41 -5.75 -3.96
C ALA A 67 -0.71 -4.26 -4.21
N ALA A 68 -1.29 -3.93 -5.38
CA ALA A 68 -1.67 -2.57 -5.74
C ALA A 68 -2.74 -1.98 -4.79
N ALA A 69 -3.78 -2.76 -4.45
CA ALA A 69 -4.84 -2.34 -3.54
C ALA A 69 -4.31 -2.13 -2.11
N THR A 70 -3.44 -3.02 -1.64
CA THR A 70 -2.79 -2.89 -0.32
C THR A 70 -1.90 -1.66 -0.29
N ALA A 71 -1.06 -1.44 -1.32
CA ALA A 71 -0.24 -0.25 -1.45
C ALA A 71 -1.12 1.01 -1.38
N LEU A 72 -2.10 1.14 -2.27
CA LEU A 72 -3.01 2.28 -2.31
C LEU A 72 -3.66 2.56 -0.95
N LEU A 73 -4.26 1.54 -0.34
CA LEU A 73 -5.05 1.69 0.87
C LEU A 73 -4.20 1.91 2.13
N THR A 74 -2.89 1.70 2.07
CA THR A 74 -1.97 1.92 3.20
C THR A 74 -1.07 3.14 3.02
N LEU A 75 -1.09 3.80 1.86
CA LEU A 75 -0.39 5.07 1.66
C LEU A 75 -1.02 6.20 2.50
N PRO A 76 -0.21 7.17 2.98
CA PRO A 76 -0.75 8.38 3.57
C PRO A 76 -1.44 9.22 2.50
N GLY A 77 -2.48 9.96 2.89
CA GLY A 77 -3.31 10.77 2.00
C GLY A 77 -4.75 10.27 1.88
N MET A 78 -5.51 10.92 1.00
CA MET A 78 -6.87 10.53 0.67
C MET A 78 -6.84 9.31 -0.24
N ARG A 79 -7.69 8.32 0.04
CA ARG A 79 -7.76 7.06 -0.69
C ARG A 79 -9.18 6.85 -1.18
N LEU A 80 -9.35 6.69 -2.48
CA LEU A 80 -10.65 6.53 -3.12
C LEU A 80 -10.74 5.15 -3.77
N LEU A 81 -11.86 4.48 -3.54
CA LEU A 81 -12.28 3.27 -4.25
C LEU A 81 -13.45 3.65 -5.14
N TYR A 82 -13.44 3.18 -6.38
CA TYR A 82 -14.47 3.48 -7.36
C TYR A 82 -15.60 2.44 -7.31
N ASP A 83 -16.81 2.84 -7.68
CA ASP A 83 -17.99 1.96 -7.74
C ASP A 83 -17.75 0.81 -8.73
N GLY A 84 -18.00 -0.43 -8.32
CA GLY A 84 -17.70 -1.66 -9.07
C GLY A 84 -16.27 -2.20 -8.87
N GLN A 85 -15.36 -1.41 -8.29
CA GLN A 85 -13.97 -1.85 -8.07
C GLN A 85 -13.88 -2.99 -7.06
N LEU A 86 -14.72 -2.98 -6.02
CA LEU A 86 -14.74 -4.00 -4.97
C LEU A 86 -15.29 -5.33 -5.50
N GLU A 87 -16.25 -5.27 -6.41
CA GLU A 87 -16.85 -6.41 -7.09
C GLU A 87 -15.96 -6.95 -8.23
N GLY A 88 -14.93 -6.20 -8.64
CA GLY A 88 -14.04 -6.54 -9.72
C GLY A 88 -14.66 -6.39 -11.11
N GLU A 89 -15.52 -5.37 -11.29
CA GLU A 89 -16.03 -4.99 -12.61
C GLU A 89 -14.88 -4.72 -13.60
N THR A 90 -14.99 -5.24 -14.81
CA THR A 90 -13.95 -5.15 -15.86
C THR A 90 -14.34 -4.21 -16.99
N ILE A 91 -15.63 -3.91 -17.14
CA ILE A 91 -16.14 -3.07 -18.21
C ILE A 91 -16.20 -1.61 -17.75
N ARG A 92 -15.43 -0.74 -18.41
CA ARG A 92 -15.54 0.72 -18.19
C ARG A 92 -16.84 1.22 -18.82
N THR A 93 -17.79 1.63 -17.98
CA THR A 93 -19.04 2.25 -18.44
C THR A 93 -18.89 3.78 -18.51
N PRO A 94 -19.01 4.41 -19.69
CA PRO A 94 -19.05 5.86 -19.79
C PRO A 94 -20.16 6.47 -18.93
N VAL A 95 -19.82 7.48 -18.13
CA VAL A 95 -20.76 8.13 -17.19
C VAL A 95 -22.03 8.67 -17.87
N HIS A 96 -21.94 9.00 -19.16
CA HIS A 96 -23.06 9.51 -19.95
C HIS A 96 -24.17 8.48 -20.24
N LEU A 97 -23.91 7.18 -20.09
CA LEU A 97 -24.88 6.14 -20.44
C LEU A 97 -26.00 5.98 -19.39
N GLY A 98 -25.83 6.48 -18.17
CA GLY A 98 -26.85 6.43 -17.10
C GLY A 98 -27.27 5.01 -16.67
N ARG A 99 -26.63 3.98 -17.21
CA ARG A 99 -26.84 2.56 -16.95
C ARG A 99 -25.52 1.83 -17.14
N ARG A 100 -25.30 0.76 -16.38
CA ARG A 100 -24.16 -0.15 -16.52
C ARG A 100 -24.63 -1.53 -16.93
N GLN A 101 -23.77 -2.28 -17.62
CA GLN A 101 -23.97 -3.71 -17.79
C GLN A 101 -23.75 -4.38 -16.44
N GLU A 102 -24.62 -5.29 -16.05
CA GLU A 102 -24.38 -6.12 -14.86
C GLU A 102 -23.25 -7.11 -15.17
N GLU A 103 -22.23 -7.12 -14.33
CA GLU A 103 -21.13 -8.08 -14.36
C GLU A 103 -21.27 -9.03 -13.15
N PRO A 104 -20.95 -10.33 -13.31
CA PRO A 104 -20.84 -11.22 -12.15
C PRO A 104 -19.70 -10.74 -11.23
N VAL A 105 -19.88 -10.91 -9.93
CA VAL A 105 -18.84 -10.58 -8.95
C VAL A 105 -17.62 -11.47 -9.16
N ASN A 106 -16.44 -10.85 -9.20
CA ASN A 106 -15.17 -11.56 -9.13
C ASN A 106 -14.83 -11.82 -7.65
N GLU A 107 -15.10 -13.04 -7.18
CA GLU A 107 -14.92 -13.42 -5.77
C GLU A 107 -13.47 -13.27 -5.29
N ALA A 108 -12.48 -13.47 -6.16
CA ALA A 108 -11.07 -13.28 -5.80
C ALA A 108 -10.79 -11.81 -5.48
N VAL A 109 -11.24 -10.88 -6.34
CA VAL A 109 -11.10 -9.43 -6.11
C VAL A 109 -11.91 -8.97 -4.89
N LYS A 110 -13.14 -9.45 -4.77
CA LYS A 110 -14.01 -9.13 -3.64
C LYS A 110 -13.37 -9.53 -2.30
N SER A 111 -12.81 -10.74 -2.22
CA SER A 111 -12.15 -11.23 -1.01
C SER A 111 -10.96 -10.36 -0.58
N ILE A 112 -10.21 -9.80 -1.54
CA ILE A 112 -9.09 -8.88 -1.28
C ILE A 112 -9.60 -7.61 -0.59
N TYR A 113 -10.61 -6.94 -1.15
CA TYR A 113 -11.14 -5.71 -0.59
C TYR A 113 -11.87 -5.94 0.73
N ASP A 114 -12.67 -7.00 0.83
CA ASP A 114 -13.36 -7.34 2.09
C ASP A 114 -12.34 -7.52 3.22
N ARG A 115 -11.24 -8.25 2.98
CA ARG A 115 -10.18 -8.45 3.98
C ARG A 115 -9.48 -7.15 4.34
N LEU A 116 -9.08 -6.34 3.35
CA LEU A 116 -8.43 -5.05 3.60
C LEU A 116 -9.34 -4.11 4.39
N LEU A 117 -10.60 -3.96 3.97
CA LEU A 117 -11.56 -3.05 4.60
C LEU A 117 -12.04 -3.53 5.97
N GLN A 118 -11.96 -4.83 6.26
CA GLN A 118 -12.18 -5.37 7.61
C GLN A 118 -11.03 -5.01 8.57
N VAL A 119 -9.80 -5.03 8.07
CA VAL A 119 -8.56 -4.88 8.87
C VAL A 119 -8.18 -3.42 9.11
N LEU A 120 -8.27 -2.58 8.08
CA LEU A 120 -7.83 -1.18 8.15
C LEU A 120 -8.49 -0.36 9.29
N PRO A 121 -9.80 -0.53 9.60
CA PRO A 121 -10.40 0.15 10.76
C PRO A 121 -9.88 -0.32 12.11
N GLN A 122 -9.08 -1.38 12.18
CA GLN A 122 -8.50 -1.92 13.41
C GLN A 122 -6.99 -1.62 13.52
N SER A 123 -6.42 -0.91 12.55
CA SER A 123 -5.01 -0.53 12.49
C SER A 123 -4.80 0.98 12.74
N ALA A 124 -3.53 1.39 12.80
CA ALA A 124 -3.06 2.76 12.85
C ALA A 124 -3.16 3.48 11.49
N VAL A 125 -3.48 2.76 10.40
CA VAL A 125 -3.52 3.34 9.05
C VAL A 125 -4.58 4.44 8.98
N GLY A 126 -4.14 5.67 8.65
CA GLY A 126 -4.99 6.86 8.59
C GLY A 126 -5.34 7.48 9.96
N ARG A 127 -4.81 6.93 11.06
CA ARG A 127 -5.01 7.46 12.43
C ARG A 127 -3.70 7.87 13.10
N GLY A 128 -2.60 7.24 12.72
CA GLY A 128 -1.26 7.52 13.23
C GLY A 128 -0.42 8.37 12.29
N GLU A 129 0.84 8.57 12.67
CA GLU A 129 1.86 9.15 11.80
C GLU A 129 2.37 8.08 10.83
N ALA A 130 2.39 8.40 9.53
CA ALA A 130 2.94 7.52 8.51
C ALA A 130 4.40 7.88 8.22
N ARG A 131 5.25 6.86 7.99
CA ARG A 131 6.61 7.02 7.47
C ARG A 131 6.87 5.96 6.41
N LEU A 132 7.51 6.34 5.30
CA LEU A 132 8.08 5.34 4.41
C LEU A 132 9.33 4.74 5.05
N ILE A 133 9.45 3.42 4.96
CA ILE A 133 10.61 2.68 5.40
C ILE A 133 11.39 2.23 4.18
N GLN A 134 12.69 2.49 4.19
CA GLN A 134 13.58 2.00 3.15
C GLN A 134 13.84 0.51 3.40
N ALA A 135 13.59 -0.30 2.37
CA ALA A 135 13.99 -1.70 2.37
C ALA A 135 15.51 -1.79 2.13
N GLU A 136 16.21 -2.44 3.04
CA GLU A 136 17.64 -2.73 2.93
C GLU A 136 17.83 -4.16 2.39
N ALA A 137 18.91 -4.39 1.64
CA ALA A 137 19.21 -5.71 1.10
C ALA A 137 19.37 -6.74 2.24
N ALA A 138 18.76 -7.91 2.08
CA ALA A 138 18.90 -9.00 3.05
C ALA A 138 20.34 -9.56 3.14
N TRP A 139 21.07 -9.49 2.02
CA TRP A 139 22.50 -9.77 1.89
C TRP A 139 23.02 -9.03 0.63
N GLU A 140 24.35 -8.89 0.48
CA GLU A 140 25.00 -8.01 -0.52
C GLU A 140 24.54 -8.24 -1.97
N GLU A 141 24.27 -9.49 -2.35
CA GLU A 141 23.84 -9.84 -3.71
C GLU A 141 22.31 -9.84 -3.90
N ASN A 142 21.52 -9.63 -2.84
CA ASN A 142 20.07 -9.63 -2.93
C ASN A 142 19.53 -8.28 -3.42
N ILE A 143 19.17 -8.21 -4.69
CA ILE A 143 18.58 -7.02 -5.32
C ILE A 143 17.06 -6.91 -5.18
N THR A 144 16.38 -7.94 -4.67
CA THR A 144 14.90 -8.02 -4.63
C THR A 144 14.28 -7.01 -3.66
N HIS A 145 15.06 -6.48 -2.72
CA HIS A 145 14.64 -5.47 -1.76
C HIS A 145 14.06 -4.20 -2.42
N GLY A 146 14.49 -3.86 -3.64
CA GLY A 146 14.07 -2.65 -4.35
C GLY A 146 12.57 -2.59 -4.68
N SER A 147 11.92 -3.75 -4.77
CA SER A 147 10.49 -3.87 -5.09
C SER A 147 9.58 -3.80 -3.85
N TYR A 148 10.14 -3.67 -2.65
CA TYR A 148 9.34 -3.46 -1.46
C TYR A 148 8.86 -2.02 -1.33
N LEU A 149 7.56 -1.87 -1.13
CA LEU A 149 6.96 -0.68 -0.54
C LEU A 149 6.62 -0.99 0.91
N LEU A 150 7.24 -0.25 1.82
CA LEU A 150 7.06 -0.40 3.26
C LEU A 150 6.52 0.91 3.84
N VAL A 151 5.35 0.86 4.48
CA VAL A 151 4.72 2.03 5.10
C VAL A 151 4.46 1.72 6.57
N LEU A 152 5.19 2.40 7.45
CA LEU A 152 5.01 2.32 8.89
C LEU A 152 3.96 3.33 9.32
N TRP A 153 2.98 2.89 10.09
CA TRP A 153 1.98 3.72 10.75
C TRP A 153 2.08 3.56 12.25
N GLN A 154 2.16 4.67 12.99
CA GLN A 154 2.28 4.63 14.44
C GLN A 154 1.26 5.58 15.08
N ALA A 155 0.35 5.02 15.89
CA ALA A 155 -0.66 5.79 16.64
C ALA A 155 -0.36 5.89 18.15
N ALA A 156 0.50 5.01 18.67
CA ALA A 156 0.95 5.03 20.06
C ALA A 156 2.44 4.63 20.15
N PRO A 157 3.16 4.96 21.25
CA PRO A 157 4.59 4.70 21.37
C PRO A 157 4.98 3.21 21.23
N ASP A 158 4.23 2.31 21.85
CA ASP A 158 4.51 0.88 21.91
C ASP A 158 3.57 0.03 21.01
N ASP A 159 3.00 0.64 19.96
CA ASP A 159 2.12 -0.04 19.00
C ASP A 159 2.25 0.59 17.61
N PHE A 160 2.37 -0.24 16.57
CA PHE A 160 2.50 0.21 15.19
C PHE A 160 1.97 -0.84 14.22
N ASP A 161 1.62 -0.39 13.02
CA ASP A 161 1.33 -1.24 11.88
C ASP A 161 2.36 -0.99 10.78
N LEU A 162 2.88 -2.07 10.20
CA LEU A 162 3.75 -2.02 9.04
C LEU A 162 3.04 -2.64 7.84
N ALA A 163 2.67 -1.82 6.87
CA ALA A 163 2.25 -2.33 5.58
C ALA A 163 3.48 -2.83 4.81
N VAL A 164 3.49 -4.12 4.46
CA VAL A 164 4.57 -4.77 3.71
C VAL A 164 4.02 -5.20 2.37
N ILE A 165 4.49 -4.58 1.28
CA ILE A 165 4.06 -4.91 -0.07
C ILE A 165 5.27 -5.28 -0.91
N ASN A 166 5.33 -6.52 -1.39
CA ASN A 166 6.23 -6.93 -2.47
C ASN A 166 5.53 -6.65 -3.80
N LEU A 167 6.06 -5.71 -4.58
CA LEU A 167 5.49 -5.34 -5.88
C LEU A 167 6.08 -6.15 -7.04
N ALA A 168 6.98 -7.10 -6.75
CA ALA A 168 7.55 -7.97 -7.76
C ALA A 168 6.70 -9.24 -7.96
N PRO A 169 6.74 -9.87 -9.16
CA PRO A 169 6.01 -11.11 -9.43
C PRO A 169 6.72 -12.38 -8.91
N HIS A 170 7.63 -12.21 -7.95
CA HIS A 170 8.45 -13.27 -7.39
C HIS A 170 8.73 -12.99 -5.91
N ARG A 171 9.04 -14.06 -5.17
CA ARG A 171 9.43 -13.97 -3.77
C ARG A 171 10.66 -13.06 -3.60
N SER A 172 10.55 -12.11 -2.69
CA SER A 172 11.58 -11.11 -2.40
C SER A 172 11.98 -11.17 -0.93
N GLN A 173 13.14 -10.60 -0.58
CA GLN A 173 13.58 -10.44 0.80
C GLN A 173 14.20 -9.07 1.05
N CYS A 174 14.01 -8.56 2.27
CA CYS A 174 14.69 -7.35 2.74
C CYS A 174 14.78 -7.29 4.27
N TYR A 175 15.54 -6.32 4.76
CA TYR A 175 15.39 -5.81 6.12
C TYR A 175 14.62 -4.48 6.10
N ALA A 176 13.64 -4.36 6.97
CA ALA A 176 12.92 -3.13 7.23
C ALA A 176 13.46 -2.48 8.50
N ARG A 177 14.18 -1.36 8.38
CA ARG A 177 14.68 -0.61 9.53
C ARG A 177 13.55 0.25 10.13
N LEU A 178 12.92 -0.28 11.17
CA LEU A 178 11.75 0.33 11.80
C LEU A 178 12.12 1.65 12.50
N LYS A 179 11.41 2.73 12.15
CA LYS A 179 11.58 4.07 12.77
C LYS A 179 10.63 4.22 13.97
N VAL A 180 10.73 3.30 14.91
CA VAL A 180 9.95 3.26 16.16
C VAL A 180 10.91 3.52 17.33
N ALA A 181 10.55 4.44 18.21
CA ALA A 181 11.39 4.78 19.36
C ALA A 181 11.46 3.61 20.35
N ASN A 182 12.61 3.45 21.02
CA ASN A 182 12.78 2.51 22.14
C ASN A 182 12.42 1.05 21.85
N LEU A 183 12.55 0.57 20.60
CA LEU A 183 12.26 -0.84 20.25
C LEU A 183 12.91 -1.86 21.19
N ALA A 184 14.15 -1.60 21.65
CA ALA A 184 14.89 -2.47 22.55
C ALA A 184 14.34 -2.58 23.99
N THR A 185 13.40 -1.73 24.40
CA THR A 185 12.86 -1.80 25.77
C THR A 185 11.82 -2.91 25.95
N HIS A 186 11.33 -3.50 24.87
CA HIS A 186 10.28 -4.50 24.88
C HIS A 186 10.56 -5.60 23.84
N ASP A 187 10.13 -6.82 24.12
CA ASP A 187 9.91 -7.81 23.06
C ASP A 187 8.55 -7.55 22.40
N TRP A 188 8.46 -7.80 21.11
CA TRP A 188 7.32 -7.42 20.29
C TRP A 188 6.62 -8.66 19.74
N GLN A 189 5.29 -8.67 19.83
CA GLN A 189 4.47 -9.64 19.12
C GLN A 189 3.99 -9.01 17.81
N MET A 190 4.46 -9.56 16.69
CA MET A 190 4.01 -9.20 15.35
C MET A 190 2.88 -10.12 14.93
N VAL A 191 1.79 -9.56 14.43
CA VAL A 191 0.63 -10.31 13.93
C VAL A 191 0.39 -9.92 12.49
N ASP A 192 0.38 -10.90 11.59
CA ASP A 192 -0.14 -10.67 10.24
C ASP A 192 -1.65 -10.47 10.32
N ARG A 193 -2.10 -9.25 10.00
CA ARG A 193 -3.52 -8.92 10.02
C ARG A 193 -4.26 -9.40 8.77
N LEU A 194 -3.55 -9.71 7.69
CA LEU A 194 -4.14 -10.22 6.45
C LEU A 194 -4.17 -11.75 6.44
N GLY A 195 -3.22 -12.42 7.10
CA GLY A 195 -3.19 -13.86 7.35
C GLY A 195 -3.48 -14.24 8.81
N ASP A 196 -2.88 -15.36 9.23
CA ASP A 196 -3.01 -15.94 10.59
C ASP A 196 -1.65 -16.04 11.32
N GLU A 197 -0.57 -15.58 10.67
CA GLU A 197 0.78 -15.73 11.19
C GLU A 197 1.05 -14.78 12.35
N ARG A 198 1.83 -15.27 13.32
CA ARG A 198 2.24 -14.52 14.51
C ARG A 198 3.67 -14.85 14.84
N TRP A 199 4.41 -13.83 15.26
CA TRP A 199 5.81 -13.97 15.61
C TRP A 199 6.18 -13.13 16.81
N ASP A 200 6.96 -13.71 17.71
CA ASP A 200 7.66 -12.94 18.73
C ASP A 200 9.02 -12.47 18.16
N ARG A 201 9.36 -11.22 18.43
CA ARG A 201 10.57 -10.55 17.96
C ARG A 201 11.26 -9.87 19.11
N ASN A 202 12.55 -10.13 19.26
CA ASN A 202 13.34 -9.47 20.27
C ASN A 202 13.54 -7.98 19.92
N GLY A 203 13.31 -7.11 20.89
CA GLY A 203 13.41 -5.65 20.68
C GLY A 203 14.80 -5.17 20.30
N GLU A 204 15.86 -5.74 20.90
CA GLU A 204 17.24 -5.36 20.61
C GLU A 204 17.63 -5.75 19.17
N GLU A 205 17.18 -6.91 18.71
CA GLU A 205 17.36 -7.34 17.32
C GLU A 205 16.61 -6.42 16.35
N LEU A 206 15.35 -6.09 16.64
CA LEU A 206 14.58 -5.15 15.82
C LEU A 206 15.23 -3.76 15.73
N GLN A 207 15.79 -3.28 16.84
CA GLN A 207 16.46 -1.97 16.87
C GLN A 207 17.79 -2.00 16.11
N SER A 208 18.57 -3.07 16.24
CA SER A 208 19.93 -3.16 15.68
C SER A 208 19.95 -3.59 14.21
N ARG A 209 19.12 -4.56 13.82
CA ARG A 209 19.09 -5.16 12.49
C ARG A 209 17.85 -4.79 11.68
N GLY A 210 16.76 -4.44 12.34
CA GLY A 210 15.45 -4.26 11.70
C GLY A 210 14.68 -5.57 11.59
N LEU A 211 13.51 -5.50 10.95
CA LEU A 211 12.66 -6.66 10.72
C LEU A 211 13.04 -7.34 9.40
N TYR A 212 13.47 -8.60 9.47
CA TYR A 212 13.64 -9.43 8.28
C TYR A 212 12.28 -9.78 7.66
N LEU A 213 12.17 -9.61 6.35
CA LEU A 213 10.98 -9.90 5.56
C LEU A 213 11.35 -10.86 4.43
N ASP A 214 10.52 -11.88 4.23
CA ASP A 214 10.61 -12.85 3.13
C ASP A 214 9.19 -13.17 2.67
N THR A 215 8.76 -12.50 1.60
CA THR A 215 7.36 -12.50 1.17
C THR A 215 7.25 -12.97 -0.27
N PRO A 216 6.18 -13.71 -0.63
CA PRO A 216 5.94 -14.14 -2.00
C PRO A 216 5.83 -12.96 -2.97
#